data_AF-A0AA41YA25-F1
#
_entry.id   AF-A0AA41YA25-F1
#
_cell.length_a   1.000
_cell.length_b   1.000
_cell.length_c   1.000
_cell.angle_alpha   90.00
_cell.angle_beta   90.00
_cell.angle_gamma   90.00
#
_symmetry.space_group_name_H-M   'P 1'
#
loop_
_entity.id
_entity.type
_entity.pdbx_description
1 polymer ?
#
loop_
_entity_poly.entity_id
_entity_poly.type
_entity_poly.pdbx_seq_one_letter_code
_entity_poly.pdbx_strand_id
1 'polypeptide(L)'
;MKKTEKKTKEVNFSNLIITDLDGKELKFDVSKTLGNHIYQTTGDLGMLEVAQTIYKKGEVELTEQVKTGLTEVVNNPQFPFLAVVKKKLLEELEG
;
A
#
# COMPACT_ATOMS: atom_id res chain seq x y z
N MET A 1 28.76 2.47 20.28
CA MET A 1 28.00 2.97 19.11
C MET A 1 26.57 2.46 19.23
N LYS A 2 25.61 3.34 19.54
CA LYS A 2 24.19 2.96 19.55
C LYS A 2 23.72 2.98 18.09
N LYS A 3 23.36 1.82 17.52
CA LYS A 3 22.63 1.77 16.25
C LYS A 3 21.28 2.45 16.51
N THR A 4 21.08 3.63 15.96
CA THR A 4 19.77 4.28 15.96
C THR A 4 18.85 3.43 15.09
N GLU A 5 17.91 2.70 15.70
CA GLU A 5 16.87 1.99 14.97
C GLU A 5 16.06 3.03 14.19
N LYS A 6 16.19 3.00 12.86
CA LYS A 6 15.40 3.85 11.97
C LYS A 6 13.96 3.33 12.07
N LYS A 7 13.09 4.09 12.75
CA LYS A 7 11.68 3.72 12.93
C LYS A 7 11.02 3.67 11.55
N THR A 8 10.70 2.48 11.08
CA THR A 8 10.06 2.26 9.78
C THR A 8 8.56 2.56 9.91
N LYS A 9 8.00 3.28 8.94
CA LYS A 9 6.57 3.64 8.91
C LYS A 9 5.74 2.42 8.53
N GLU A 10 4.59 2.24 9.14
CA GLU A 10 3.61 1.22 8.76
C GLU A 10 2.43 1.89 8.05
N VAL A 11 1.89 1.25 7.00
CA VAL A 11 0.69 1.72 6.30
C VAL A 11 -0.42 0.70 6.48
N ASN A 12 -1.60 1.19 6.88
CA ASN A 12 -2.80 0.39 7.04
C ASN A 12 -3.73 0.55 5.83
N PHE A 13 -3.72 -0.46 4.96
CA PHE A 13 -4.56 -0.57 3.76
C PHE A 13 -6.00 -1.00 4.06
N SER A 14 -6.29 -1.48 5.26
CA SER A 14 -7.66 -1.84 5.67
C SER A 14 -8.50 -0.66 6.11
N ASN A 15 -7.86 0.49 6.37
CA ASN A 15 -8.52 1.71 6.84
C ASN A 15 -7.95 2.95 6.14
N LEU A 16 -8.00 2.95 4.81
CA LEU A 16 -7.58 4.10 4.01
C LEU A 16 -8.63 5.21 4.09
N ILE A 17 -8.24 6.39 4.58
CA ILE A 17 -9.12 7.55 4.69
C ILE A 17 -9.02 8.39 3.42
N ILE A 18 -10.14 8.58 2.73
CA ILE A 18 -10.25 9.40 1.52
C ILE A 18 -11.28 10.48 1.75
N THR A 19 -10.92 11.72 1.45
CA THR A 19 -11.87 12.84 1.46
C THR A 19 -12.60 12.92 0.12
N ASP A 20 -13.92 12.93 0.14
CA ASP A 20 -14.73 13.15 -1.06
C ASP A 20 -14.79 14.63 -1.46
N LEU A 21 -15.53 14.93 -2.54
CA LEU A 21 -15.64 16.29 -3.07
C LEU A 21 -16.37 17.26 -2.13
N ASP A 22 -17.18 16.74 -1.21
CA ASP A 22 -17.91 17.52 -0.21
C ASP A 22 -17.12 17.68 1.09
N GLY A 23 -15.88 17.17 1.14
CA GLY A 23 -15.01 17.25 2.31
C GLY A 23 -15.26 16.16 3.35
N LYS A 24 -16.09 15.16 3.06
CA LYS A 24 -16.39 14.08 3.99
C LYS A 24 -15.33 12.99 3.90
N GLU A 25 -14.89 12.52 5.06
CA GLU A 25 -14.01 11.35 5.15
C GLU A 25 -14.78 10.05 4.90
N LEU A 26 -14.26 9.26 3.98
CA LEU A 26 -14.71 7.93 3.63
C LEU A 26 -13.61 6.93 3.99
N LYS A 27 -14.01 5.82 4.60
CA LYS A 27 -13.10 4.72 4.95
C LYS A 27 -13.17 3.63 3.88
N PHE A 28 -12.02 3.27 3.34
CA PHE A 28 -11.87 2.21 2.36
C PHE A 28 -10.95 1.11 2.90
N ASP A 29 -11.42 -0.13 2.82
CA ASP A 29 -10.55 -1.30 2.92
C ASP A 29 -10.13 -1.70 1.51
N VAL A 30 -8.85 -1.51 1.20
CA VAL A 30 -8.25 -1.88 -0.08
C VAL A 30 -7.32 -3.08 0.04
N SER A 31 -7.13 -3.60 1.27
CA SER A 31 -6.12 -4.60 1.58
C SER A 31 -6.26 -5.88 0.77
N LYS A 32 -7.47 -6.46 0.72
CA LYS A 32 -7.71 -7.72 0.02
C LYS A 32 -7.51 -7.60 -1.48
N THR A 33 -8.05 -6.54 -2.08
CA THR A 33 -7.95 -6.33 -3.53
C THR A 33 -6.51 -5.99 -3.93
N LEU A 34 -5.81 -5.15 -3.16
CA LEU A 34 -4.42 -4.80 -3.40
C LEU A 34 -3.50 -6.02 -3.24
N GLY A 35 -3.64 -6.77 -2.14
CA GLY A 35 -2.87 -7.97 -1.88
C GLY A 35 -3.05 -9.02 -2.98
N ASN A 36 -4.29 -9.29 -3.39
CA ASN A 36 -4.57 -10.22 -4.50
C ASN A 36 -3.98 -9.75 -5.82
N HIS A 37 -4.07 -8.46 -6.14
CA HIS A 37 -3.51 -7.93 -7.38
C HIS A 37 -1.99 -8.13 -7.42
N ILE A 38 -1.28 -7.78 -6.35
CA ILE A 38 0.18 -7.99 -6.28
C ILE A 38 0.51 -9.48 -6.38
N TYR A 39 -0.20 -10.34 -5.63
CA TYR A 39 0.00 -11.79 -5.64
C TYR A 39 -0.11 -12.39 -7.06
N GLN A 40 -1.05 -11.88 -7.87
CA GLN A 40 -1.29 -12.39 -9.22
C GLN A 40 -0.37 -11.81 -10.30
N THR A 41 0.29 -10.69 -10.02
CA THR A 41 1.05 -9.94 -11.03
C THR A 41 2.54 -9.89 -10.77
N THR A 42 2.98 -10.09 -9.52
CA THR A 42 4.40 -9.98 -9.16
C THR A 42 5.21 -11.20 -9.62
N GLY A 43 6.39 -10.93 -10.18
CA GLY A 43 7.44 -11.94 -10.36
C GLY A 43 8.51 -11.91 -9.24
N ASP A 44 8.44 -10.94 -8.33
CA ASP A 44 9.38 -10.77 -7.23
C ASP A 44 8.90 -11.50 -5.97
N LEU A 45 9.77 -12.34 -5.39
CA LEU A 45 9.45 -13.16 -4.21
C LEU A 45 9.23 -12.32 -2.96
N GLY A 46 9.95 -11.22 -2.78
CA GLY A 46 9.74 -10.30 -1.66
C GLY A 46 8.37 -9.62 -1.76
N MET A 47 7.98 -9.19 -2.95
CA MET A 47 6.66 -8.62 -3.19
C MET A 47 5.53 -9.66 -3.06
N LEU A 48 5.80 -10.94 -3.30
CA LEU A 48 4.84 -12.02 -2.99
C LEU A 48 4.56 -12.11 -1.49
N GLU A 49 5.58 -11.98 -0.64
CA GLU A 49 5.42 -11.97 0.82
C GLU A 49 4.68 -10.72 1.31
N VAL A 50 4.99 -9.57 0.73
CA VAL A 50 4.28 -8.31 0.97
C VAL A 50 2.80 -8.46 0.61
N ALA A 51 2.48 -9.03 -0.56
CA ALA A 51 1.12 -9.25 -1.02
C ALA A 51 0.30 -10.09 -0.02
N GLN A 52 0.88 -11.18 0.47
CA GLN A 52 0.25 -12.04 1.46
C GLN A 52 0.06 -11.31 2.80
N THR A 53 1.03 -10.50 3.21
CA THR A 53 0.97 -9.74 4.45
C THR A 53 -0.13 -8.69 4.38
N ILE A 54 -0.19 -7.91 3.31
CA ILE A 54 -1.28 -6.93 3.06
C ILE A 54 -2.63 -7.64 3.06
N TYR A 55 -2.77 -8.77 2.34
CA TYR A 55 -4.04 -9.49 2.27
C TYR A 55 -4.52 -10.03 3.63
N LYS A 56 -3.60 -10.55 4.44
CA LYS A 56 -3.92 -11.23 5.72
C LYS A 56 -4.06 -10.25 6.89
N LYS A 57 -3.20 -9.24 6.95
CA LYS A 57 -3.10 -8.31 8.09
C LYS A 57 -3.69 -6.94 7.81
N GLY A 58 -3.82 -6.56 6.55
CA GLY A 58 -4.30 -5.23 6.18
C GLY A 58 -3.26 -4.13 6.26
N GLU A 59 -2.03 -4.43 6.70
CA GLU A 59 -0.97 -3.45 6.91
C GLU A 59 0.41 -4.03 6.59
N VAL A 60 1.37 -3.15 6.30
CA VAL A 60 2.76 -3.55 6.06
C VAL A 60 3.73 -2.45 6.50
N GLU A 61 4.90 -2.88 6.94
CA GLU A 61 6.04 -2.01 7.20
C GLU A 61 6.66 -1.53 5.87
N LEU A 62 6.81 -0.21 5.72
CA LEU A 62 7.39 0.44 4.54
C LEU A 62 8.91 0.54 4.62
N THR A 63 9.58 -0.58 4.35
CA THR A 63 11.00 -0.51 3.98
C THR A 63 11.16 0.19 2.63
N GLU A 64 12.35 0.68 2.30
CA GLU A 64 12.59 1.35 1.01
C GLU A 64 12.26 0.45 -0.20
N GLN A 65 12.54 -0.86 -0.08
CA GLN A 65 12.21 -1.84 -1.12
C GLN A 65 10.70 -2.03 -1.26
N VAL A 66 9.98 -2.17 -0.14
CA VAL A 66 8.51 -2.31 -0.13
C VAL A 66 7.85 -1.05 -0.69
N LYS A 67 8.32 0.13 -0.27
CA LYS A 67 7.85 1.43 -0.77
C LYS A 67 8.04 1.54 -2.28
N THR A 68 9.22 1.19 -2.79
CA THR A 68 9.51 1.22 -4.23
C THR A 68 8.59 0.27 -5.00
N GLY A 69 8.50 -1.00 -4.59
CA GLY A 69 7.67 -1.99 -5.26
C GLY A 69 6.18 -1.67 -5.22
N LEU A 70 5.65 -1.19 -4.09
CA LEU A 70 4.25 -0.75 -4.01
C LEU A 70 3.98 0.48 -4.87
N THR A 71 4.93 1.42 -4.95
CA THR A 71 4.81 2.61 -5.81
C THR A 71 4.73 2.21 -7.28
N GLU A 72 5.51 1.23 -7.72
CA GLU A 72 5.44 0.69 -9.09
C GLU A 72 4.10 0.00 -9.36
N VAL A 73 3.61 -0.82 -8.43
CA VAL A 73 2.29 -1.46 -8.52
C VAL A 73 1.18 -0.43 -8.66
N VAL A 74 1.17 0.61 -7.80
CA VAL A 74 0.14 1.66 -7.80
C VAL A 74 0.21 2.51 -9.07
N ASN A 75 1.40 2.68 -9.65
CA ASN A 75 1.56 3.42 -10.90
C ASN A 75 1.24 2.60 -12.16
N ASN A 76 1.14 1.28 -12.07
CA ASN A 76 0.81 0.41 -13.20
C ASN A 76 -0.55 0.79 -13.83
N PRO A 77 -0.66 0.88 -15.18
CA PRO A 77 -1.93 1.18 -15.86
C PRO A 77 -3.07 0.19 -15.58
N GLN A 78 -2.74 -1.05 -15.21
CA GLN A 78 -3.71 -2.13 -14.90
C GLN A 78 -4.08 -2.17 -13.41
N PHE A 79 -3.70 -1.14 -12.63
CA PHE A 79 -4.02 -1.04 -11.21
C PHE A 79 -5.54 -1.09 -10.99
N PRO A 80 -6.06 -1.92 -10.06
CA PRO A 80 -7.48 -2.30 -10.04
C PRO A 80 -8.38 -1.28 -9.34
N PHE A 81 -7.85 -0.12 -8.94
CA PHE A 81 -8.59 0.89 -8.19
C PHE A 81 -8.77 2.20 -8.96
N LEU A 82 -9.80 2.94 -8.57
CA LEU A 82 -10.07 4.28 -9.07
C LEU A 82 -8.94 5.27 -8.75
N ALA A 83 -8.86 6.33 -9.54
CA ALA A 83 -7.82 7.36 -9.42
C ALA A 83 -7.74 7.99 -8.00
N VAL A 84 -8.88 8.11 -7.30
CA VAL A 84 -8.91 8.67 -5.94
C VAL A 84 -8.18 7.78 -4.92
N VAL A 85 -8.36 6.46 -5.03
CA VAL A 85 -7.66 5.47 -4.19
C VAL A 85 -6.18 5.45 -4.56
N LYS A 86 -5.87 5.46 -5.86
CA LYS A 86 -4.49 5.54 -6.36
C LYS A 86 -3.75 6.74 -5.77
N LYS A 87 -4.35 7.95 -5.86
CA LYS A 87 -3.77 9.17 -5.31
C LYS A 87 -3.49 9.02 -3.82
N LYS A 88 -4.48 8.56 -3.04
CA LYS A 88 -4.34 8.42 -1.60
C LYS A 88 -3.27 7.40 -1.21
N LEU A 89 -3.16 6.29 -1.93
CA LEU A 89 -2.10 5.31 -1.69
C LEU A 89 -0.71 5.88 -1.95
N LEU A 90 -0.51 6.65 -3.02
CA LEU A 90 0.77 7.31 -3.27
C LEU A 90 1.15 8.28 -2.15
N GLU A 91 0.20 9.07 -1.63
CA GLU A 91 0.42 9.95 -0.48
C GLU A 91 0.87 9.17 0.77
N GLU A 92 0.24 8.03 1.06
CA GLU A 92 0.61 7.18 2.19
C GLU A 92 1.99 6.53 2.03
N LEU A 93 2.38 6.20 0.79
CA LEU A 93 3.69 5.62 0.49
C LEU A 93 4.80 6.68 0.52
N GLU A 94 4.52 7.92 0.13
CA GLU A 94 5.51 9.01 0.07
C GLU A 94 5.85 9.62 1.44
N GLY A 95 4.84 9.83 2.29
CA GLY A 95 5.00 10.45 3.63
C GLY A 95 5.72 9.58 4.64
#